data_AF-A0A2V1CZ16-F1
#
_entry.id   AF-A0A2V1CZ16-F1
#
_cell.length_a   1.000
_cell.length_b   1.000
_cell.length_c   1.000
_cell.angle_alpha   90.00
_cell.angle_beta   90.00
_cell.angle_gamma   90.00
#
_symmetry.space_group_name_H-M   'P 1'
#
loop_
_entity.id
_entity.type
_entity.pdbx_description
1 polymer ?
#
loop_
_entity_poly.entity_id
_entity_poly.type
_entity_poly.pdbx_seq_one_letter_code
_entity_poly.pdbx_strand_id
1 'polypeptide(L)'
;VKLLLDKGADLEWKDYNTSWTPLLVAVENEHEGVVKLLLDKGGVSLESKNNEHGRTPLLWAARNGHEAVVKLLLDKGADLESKDI
;
A
#
# COMPACT_ATOMS: atom_id res chain seq x y z
N VAL A 1 6.21 -13.56 -1.89
CA VAL A 1 5.63 -12.49 -2.74
C VAL A 1 5.89 -12.74 -4.23
N LYS A 2 7.13 -12.70 -4.74
CA LYS A 2 7.43 -12.81 -6.19
C LYS A 2 6.74 -13.99 -6.91
N LEU A 3 6.84 -15.20 -6.35
CA LEU A 3 6.15 -16.39 -6.91
C LEU A 3 4.64 -16.19 -7.08
N LEU A 4 3.98 -15.54 -6.12
CA LEU A 4 2.53 -15.27 -6.18
C LEU A 4 2.21 -14.23 -7.26
N LEU A 5 3.04 -13.18 -7.38
CA LEU A 5 2.91 -12.18 -8.45
C LEU A 5 3.07 -12.79 -9.85
N ASP A 6 3.97 -13.78 -9.98
CA ASP A 6 4.20 -14.49 -11.24
C ASP A 6 3.07 -15.47 -11.57
N LYS A 7 2.32 -15.92 -10.57
CA LYS A 7 1.12 -16.74 -10.71
C LYS A 7 -0.17 -15.94 -10.92
N GLY A 8 -0.07 -14.60 -11.02
CA GLY A 8 -1.22 -13.74 -11.27
C GLY A 8 -2.11 -13.53 -10.04
N ALA A 9 -1.53 -13.50 -8.85
CA ALA A 9 -2.26 -13.09 -7.65
C ALA A 9 -2.87 -11.69 -7.85
N ASP A 10 -4.13 -11.53 -7.42
CA ASP A 10 -4.81 -10.24 -7.42
C ASP A 10 -4.18 -9.32 -6.36
N LEU A 11 -3.69 -8.17 -6.80
CA LEU A 11 -2.98 -7.20 -5.97
C LEU A 11 -3.90 -6.15 -5.35
N GLU A 12 -5.14 -6.06 -5.84
CA GLU A 12 -6.18 -5.15 -5.35
C GLU A 12 -7.23 -5.88 -4.52
N TRP A 13 -7.05 -7.19 -4.25
CA TRP A 13 -7.91 -7.91 -3.33
C TRP A 13 -7.91 -7.22 -1.96
N LYS A 14 -9.10 -7.16 -1.36
CA LYS A 14 -9.35 -6.51 -0.07
C LYS A 14 -9.81 -7.53 0.94
N ASP A 15 -9.23 -7.49 2.13
CA ASP A 15 -9.75 -8.25 3.27
C ASP A 15 -11.22 -7.90 3.52
N TYR A 16 -12.04 -8.91 3.78
CA TYR A 16 -13.49 -8.73 3.86
C TYR A 16 -13.92 -7.92 5.08
N ASN A 17 -13.15 -7.95 6.18
CA ASN A 17 -13.49 -7.22 7.40
C ASN A 17 -12.99 -5.79 7.34
N THR A 18 -11.75 -5.63 6.91
CA THR A 18 -11.01 -4.38 7.15
C THR A 18 -10.66 -3.67 5.84
N SER A 19 -10.90 -4.29 4.68
CA SER A 19 -10.54 -3.79 3.36
C SER A 19 -9.06 -3.52 3.16
N TRP A 20 -8.20 -4.30 3.83
CA TRP A 20 -6.77 -4.23 3.65
C TRP A 20 -6.35 -4.85 2.33
N THR A 21 -5.58 -4.10 1.56
CA THR A 21 -4.91 -4.58 0.35
C THR A 21 -3.52 -5.11 0.70
N PRO A 22 -2.91 -5.97 -0.15
CA PRO A 22 -1.52 -6.37 -0.02
C PRO A 22 -0.55 -5.19 0.15
N LEU A 23 -0.80 -4.06 -0.54
CA LEU A 23 0.01 -2.85 -0.41
C LEU A 23 -0.11 -2.25 0.99
N LEU A 24 -1.32 -2.08 1.52
CA LEU A 24 -1.54 -1.54 2.87
C LEU A 24 -0.81 -2.38 3.93
N VAL A 25 -0.91 -3.71 3.85
CA VAL A 25 -0.24 -4.62 4.80
C VAL A 25 1.28 -4.49 4.71
N ALA A 26 1.85 -4.43 3.51
CA ALA A 26 3.29 -4.27 3.33
C ALA A 26 3.79 -2.91 3.86
N VAL A 27 2.99 -1.86 3.68
CA VAL A 27 3.32 -0.50 4.14
C VAL A 27 3.25 -0.38 5.66
N GLU A 28 2.19 -0.91 6.29
CA GLU A 28 2.04 -0.89 7.75
C GLU A 28 3.20 -1.61 8.47
N ASN A 29 3.81 -2.61 7.84
CA ASN A 29 4.89 -3.42 8.41
C ASN A 29 6.29 -3.02 7.92
N GLU A 30 6.45 -1.86 7.27
CA GLU A 30 7.73 -1.36 6.75
C GLU A 30 8.45 -2.35 5.81
N HIS A 31 7.70 -3.19 5.09
CA HIS A 31 8.29 -4.14 4.16
C HIS A 31 8.68 -3.46 2.84
N GLU A 32 9.61 -2.50 2.88
CA GLU A 32 10.01 -1.63 1.77
C GLU A 32 10.26 -2.40 0.46
N GLY A 33 11.01 -3.50 0.52
CA GLY A 33 11.29 -4.34 -0.66
C GLY A 33 10.03 -4.97 -1.27
N VAL A 34 9.04 -5.32 -0.45
CA VAL A 34 7.74 -5.83 -0.90
C VAL A 34 6.89 -4.69 -1.47
N VAL A 35 6.87 -3.52 -0.82
CA VAL A 35 6.19 -2.33 -1.33
C VAL A 35 6.72 -2.00 -2.73
N LYS A 36 8.04 -1.91 -2.89
CA LYS A 36 8.67 -1.67 -4.19
C LYS A 36 8.28 -2.70 -5.24
N LEU A 37 8.32 -3.99 -4.91
CA LEU A 37 7.92 -5.06 -5.83
C LEU A 37 6.45 -4.94 -6.28
N LEU A 38 5.54 -4.59 -5.37
CA LEU A 38 4.12 -4.40 -5.70
C LEU A 38 3.93 -3.19 -6.62
N LEU A 39 4.56 -2.06 -6.31
CA LEU A 39 4.48 -0.83 -7.10
C LEU A 39 5.13 -0.97 -8.49
N ASP A 40 6.19 -1.78 -8.60
CA ASP A 40 6.87 -2.06 -9.88
C ASP A 40 6.09 -3.06 -10.75
N LYS A 41 5.34 -3.99 -10.15
CA LYS A 41 4.46 -4.91 -10.88
C LYS A 41 3.30 -4.16 -11.55
N GLY A 42 2.86 -3.04 -10.96
CA GLY A 42 1.77 -2.20 -11.45
C GLY A 42 0.39 -2.79 -11.19
N GLY A 43 -0.65 -2.03 -11.55
CA GLY A 43 -2.04 -2.43 -11.30
C GLY A 43 -2.47 -2.33 -9.83
N VAL A 44 -1.68 -1.65 -9.00
CA VAL A 44 -1.97 -1.39 -7.59
C VAL A 44 -2.43 0.05 -7.43
N SER A 45 -3.51 0.27 -6.66
CA SER A 45 -4.02 1.58 -6.32
C SER A 45 -3.26 2.16 -5.12
N LEU A 46 -2.66 3.33 -5.32
CA LEU A 46 -2.02 4.10 -4.25
C LEU A 46 -3.04 4.73 -3.29
N GLU A 47 -4.30 4.85 -3.72
CA GLU A 47 -5.37 5.52 -2.98
C GLU A 47 -6.38 4.55 -2.35
N SER A 48 -6.07 3.25 -2.37
CA SER A 48 -6.88 2.25 -1.68
C SER A 48 -6.92 2.52 -0.18
N LYS A 49 -8.14 2.66 0.35
CA LYS A 49 -8.40 2.93 1.76
C LYS A 49 -8.92 1.69 2.47
N ASN A 50 -8.46 1.47 3.70
CA ASN A 50 -9.08 0.51 4.61
C ASN A 50 -10.36 1.09 5.24
N ASN A 51 -11.24 0.24 5.76
CA ASN A 51 -12.52 0.68 6.32
C ASN A 51 -12.41 1.07 7.80
N GLU A 52 -11.33 0.68 8.49
CA GLU A 52 -11.15 0.95 9.92
C GLU A 52 -10.82 2.42 10.19
N HIS A 53 -10.02 3.03 9.32
CA HIS A 53 -9.55 4.40 9.48
C HIS A 53 -9.66 5.22 8.19
N GLY A 54 -10.07 4.63 7.06
CA GLY A 54 -10.13 5.38 5.79
C GLY A 54 -8.75 5.86 5.31
N ARG A 55 -7.66 5.20 5.73
CA ARG A 55 -6.29 5.62 5.44
C ARG A 55 -5.74 4.96 4.18
N THR A 56 -5.03 5.76 3.39
CA THR A 56 -4.23 5.28 2.25
C THR A 56 -2.88 4.72 2.70
N PRO A 57 -2.18 3.97 1.83
CA PRO A 57 -0.77 3.63 2.00
C PRO A 57 0.08 4.80 2.52
N LEU A 58 -0.05 6.00 1.93
CA LEU A 58 0.76 7.15 2.33
C LEU A 58 0.49 7.56 3.78
N LEU A 59 -0.78 7.64 4.19
CA LEU A 59 -1.15 8.00 5.57
C LEU A 59 -0.65 6.96 6.59
N TRP A 60 -0.69 5.67 6.25
CA TRP A 60 -0.15 4.61 7.10
C TRP A 60 1.37 4.69 7.25
N ALA A 61 2.10 4.87 6.14
CA ALA A 61 3.55 5.03 6.17
C ALA A 61 3.96 6.26 7.00
N ALA A 62 3.28 7.40 6.80
CA ALA A 62 3.55 8.64 7.52
C ALA A 62 3.24 8.51 9.02
N ARG A 63 2.10 7.92 9.39
CA ARG A 63 1.72 7.69 10.79
C ARG A 63 2.75 6.87 11.55
N ASN A 64 3.32 5.84 10.90
CA ASN A 64 4.27 4.94 11.52
C ASN A 64 5.73 5.42 11.40
N GLY A 65 5.99 6.52 10.70
CA GLY A 65 7.34 7.08 10.53
C GLY A 65 8.21 6.33 9.52
N HIS A 66 7.62 5.56 8.60
CA HIS A 66 8.32 4.75 7.60
C HIS A 66 8.85 5.63 6.46
N GLU A 67 9.88 6.44 6.73
CA GLU A 67 10.37 7.48 5.83
C GLU A 67 10.73 6.96 4.42
N ALA A 68 11.37 5.79 4.33
CA ALA A 68 11.74 5.19 3.06
C ALA A 68 10.50 4.80 2.23
N VAL A 69 9.46 4.26 2.88
CA VAL A 69 8.20 3.90 2.25
C VAL A 69 7.41 5.15 1.84
N VAL A 70 7.42 6.22 2.65
CA VAL A 70 6.83 7.51 2.29
C VAL A 70 7.44 8.05 1.00
N LYS A 71 8.77 8.11 0.92
CA LYS A 71 9.48 8.57 -0.28
C LYS A 71 9.10 7.73 -1.51
N LEU A 72 9.11 6.40 -1.37
CA LEU A 72 8.76 5.47 -2.43
C LEU A 72 7.33 5.68 -2.95
N LEU A 73 6.35 5.88 -2.06
CA LEU A 73 4.95 6.11 -2.44
C LEU A 73 4.77 7.47 -3.14
N LEU A 74 5.45 8.51 -2.67
CA LEU A 74 5.43 9.83 -3.31
C LEU A 74 6.09 9.82 -4.68
N ASP A 75 7.21 9.12 -4.85
CA ASP A 75 7.88 8.93 -6.15
C ASP A 75 6.98 8.21 -7.17
N LYS A 76 6.02 7.41 -6.68
CA LYS A 76 5.02 6.71 -7.51
C LYS A 76 3.73 7.52 -7.71
N GLY A 77 3.63 8.72 -7.12
CA GLY A 77 2.53 9.66 -7.35
C GLY A 77 1.34 9.49 -6.40
N ALA A 78 1.57 9.01 -5.17
CA ALA A 78 0.51 8.99 -4.15
C ALA A 78 0.01 10.40 -3.82
N ASP A 79 -1.29 10.55 -3.58
CA ASP A 79 -1.92 11.84 -3.28
C ASP A 79 -1.56 12.33 -1.87
N LEU A 80 -0.86 13.46 -1.80
CA LEU A 80 -0.48 14.14 -0.56
C LEU A 80 -1.68 14.70 0.20
N GLU A 81 -2.77 15.01 -0.49
CA GLU A 81 -3.96 15.65 0.10
C GLU A 81 -5.01 14.64 0.58
N SER A 82 -4.67 13.35 0.57
CA SER A 82 -5.55 12.29 1.05
C SER A 82 -5.83 12.45 2.55
N LYS A 83 -7.07 12.15 2.94
CA LYS A 83 -7.57 12.31 4.32
C LYS A 83 -8.15 11.00 4.84
N ASP A 84 -7.96 10.75 6.13
CA ASP A 84 -8.71 9.72 6.85
C ASP A 84 -10.17 10.14 7.08
N ILE A 85 -10.97 9.22 7.65
CA ILE A 85 -12.40 9.42 7.96
C ILE A 85 -12.62 9.78 9.43
#